data_AF-A0A7Z9WJE0-F1
#
_entry.id   AF-A0A7Z9WJE0-F1
#
_cell.length_a   1.000
_cell.length_b   1.000
_cell.length_c   1.000
_cell.angle_alpha   90.00
_cell.angle_beta   90.00
_cell.angle_gamma   90.00
#
_symmetry.space_group_name_H-M   'P 1'
#
loop_
_entity.id
_entity.type
_entity.pdbx_description
1 polymer ?
#
loop_
_entity_poly.entity_id
_entity_poly.type
_entity_poly.pdbx_seq_one_letter_code
_entity_poly.pdbx_strand_id
1 'polypeptide(L)'
;MPKDRVIIMGAAGRDFHNFNVYFRHNPLYEVVAFTATQIPHIEGRLYPPELAGPLYPQGIPIHPESELPKLIEELGVDQVIFAYSDVSHEYVMHRASLALAAGADFRLMGAKSTMLESSRPVVAICAVRTGSGKSQTSRRVCDILKKMGKRVVVVRHPMPYGDLRKQVCQRFATYEDLDRYECTIEEREDYEPHLDRGTVVYAGVDYEKILRQAEREAEVIVWDGGNNDLPFYRPDLHIVVADPHRAGHELRYHPGEANLRLADVVVINKIDTARPEDVEALKRNIRATNPQATIIEAASPIFVEDPGAIRGKRVLVVEDGPTLTHGEMSYGAGTVAAKRFGAAELVDPRPYAVGSIAEAFEKYPQMGPLLPAVGYGKRQIEELEETINATPCDLVLVATPIDLRRVLKHIEHPMDRVRYELQEIGHPTLEDVLAEKFG
;
A
#
# COMPACT_ATOMS: atom_id res chain seq x y z
N MET A 1 -24.68 31.44 -0.15
CA MET A 1 -23.35 31.77 0.42
C MET A 1 -22.31 31.40 -0.62
N PRO A 2 -21.19 32.13 -0.74
CA PRO A 2 -20.07 31.67 -1.55
C PRO A 2 -19.62 30.29 -1.05
N LYS A 3 -19.21 29.43 -1.99
CA LYS A 3 -18.66 28.11 -1.68
C LYS A 3 -17.16 28.24 -1.47
N ASP A 4 -16.61 27.48 -0.53
CA ASP A 4 -15.17 27.36 -0.39
C ASP A 4 -14.63 26.56 -1.58
N ARG A 5 -13.69 27.14 -2.32
CA ARG A 5 -13.04 26.53 -3.48
C ARG A 5 -11.84 25.73 -3.02
N VAL A 6 -11.79 24.46 -3.42
CA VAL A 6 -10.90 23.47 -2.83
C VAL A 6 -10.07 22.76 -3.89
N ILE A 7 -8.77 22.62 -3.64
CA ILE A 7 -7.92 21.65 -4.31
C ILE A 7 -7.66 20.49 -3.35
N ILE A 8 -7.73 19.25 -3.85
CA ILE A 8 -7.35 18.06 -3.08
C ILE A 8 -6.06 17.50 -3.67
N MET A 9 -4.98 17.53 -2.90
CA MET A 9 -3.68 17.00 -3.30
C MET A 9 -3.56 15.53 -2.90
N GLY A 10 -3.28 14.63 -3.83
CA GLY A 10 -3.08 13.22 -3.50
C GLY A 10 -2.51 12.39 -4.64
N ALA A 11 -2.61 11.07 -4.50
CA ALA A 11 -2.09 10.11 -5.47
C ALA A 11 -3.22 9.19 -5.97
N ALA A 12 -4.39 9.75 -6.27
CA ALA A 12 -5.57 9.06 -6.77
C ALA A 12 -6.19 7.96 -5.87
N GLY A 13 -5.71 7.77 -4.65
CA GLY A 13 -6.34 6.89 -3.67
C GLY A 13 -7.21 7.66 -2.67
N ARG A 14 -6.56 8.16 -1.61
CA ARG A 14 -7.19 8.87 -0.49
C ARG A 14 -7.86 10.18 -0.90
N ASP A 15 -7.32 10.91 -1.85
CA ASP A 15 -7.90 12.13 -2.43
C ASP A 15 -9.29 11.87 -3.02
N PHE A 16 -9.41 10.84 -3.87
CA PHE A 16 -10.70 10.42 -4.41
C PHE A 16 -11.65 9.94 -3.33
N HIS A 17 -11.16 9.19 -2.34
CA HIS A 17 -11.98 8.78 -1.21
C HIS A 17 -12.51 9.97 -0.41
N ASN A 18 -11.65 10.91 -0.03
CA ASN A 18 -12.02 12.12 0.71
C ASN A 18 -13.04 12.94 -0.09
N PHE A 19 -12.82 13.08 -1.40
CA PHE A 19 -13.80 13.68 -2.30
C PHE A 19 -15.15 12.97 -2.21
N ASN A 20 -15.16 11.66 -2.41
CA ASN A 20 -16.38 10.85 -2.46
C ASN A 20 -17.21 10.91 -1.19
N VAL A 21 -16.56 10.84 -0.02
CA VAL A 21 -17.26 10.73 1.27
C VAL A 21 -17.60 12.08 1.90
N TYR A 22 -16.86 13.15 1.60
CA TYR A 22 -17.03 14.43 2.28
C TYR A 22 -17.41 15.59 1.35
N PHE A 23 -16.87 15.65 0.14
CA PHE A 23 -17.03 16.81 -0.75
C PHE A 23 -18.09 16.61 -1.84
N ARG A 24 -18.22 15.41 -2.41
CA ARG A 24 -19.02 15.08 -3.60
C ARG A 24 -20.45 15.63 -3.56
N HIS A 25 -21.09 15.59 -2.39
CA HIS A 25 -22.47 16.03 -2.18
C HIS A 25 -22.60 17.24 -1.26
N ASN A 26 -21.48 17.88 -0.90
CA ASN A 26 -21.48 18.96 0.08
C ASN A 26 -21.56 20.33 -0.62
N PRO A 27 -22.70 21.04 -0.55
CA PRO A 27 -22.90 22.29 -1.29
C PRO A 27 -22.09 23.46 -0.73
N LEU A 28 -21.43 23.31 0.43
CA LEU A 28 -20.56 24.32 1.01
C LEU A 28 -19.20 24.42 0.28
N TYR A 29 -18.83 23.39 -0.48
CA TYR A 29 -17.54 23.31 -1.17
C TYR A 29 -17.71 23.20 -2.68
N GLU A 30 -16.69 23.64 -3.39
CA GLU A 30 -16.47 23.39 -4.81
C GLU A 30 -15.06 22.84 -4.98
N VAL A 31 -14.93 21.60 -5.44
CA VAL A 31 -13.61 20.99 -5.66
C VAL A 31 -13.21 21.28 -7.09
N VAL A 32 -12.22 22.15 -7.26
CA VAL A 32 -11.89 22.74 -8.55
C VAL A 32 -10.80 21.96 -9.30
N ALA A 33 -9.97 21.21 -8.56
CA ALA A 33 -8.96 20.33 -9.12
C ALA A 33 -8.50 19.28 -8.09
N PHE A 34 -7.98 18.18 -8.62
CA PHE A 34 -7.04 17.31 -7.93
C PHE A 34 -5.61 17.62 -8.38
N THR A 35 -4.61 17.28 -7.57
CA THR A 35 -3.22 17.21 -8.02
C THR A 35 -2.65 15.81 -7.83
N ALA A 36 -1.68 15.41 -8.66
CA ALA A 36 -0.95 14.14 -8.54
C ALA A 36 0.57 14.27 -8.79
N THR A 37 1.34 13.31 -8.28
CA THR A 37 2.81 13.23 -8.45
C THR A 37 3.39 11.80 -8.47
N GLN A 38 2.65 10.79 -8.02
CA GLN A 38 3.18 9.43 -7.78
C GLN A 38 2.74 8.38 -8.81
N ILE A 39 1.53 8.47 -9.35
CA ILE A 39 0.99 7.45 -10.26
C ILE A 39 1.28 7.82 -11.72
N PRO A 40 2.01 6.97 -12.47
CA PRO A 40 2.23 7.21 -13.89
C PRO A 40 0.89 7.37 -14.64
N HIS A 41 0.85 8.33 -15.56
CA HIS A 41 -0.27 8.55 -16.49
C HIS A 41 -1.61 9.00 -15.88
N ILE A 42 -1.69 9.38 -14.59
CA ILE A 42 -2.92 9.94 -14.00
C ILE A 42 -3.04 11.46 -14.18
N GLU A 43 -1.91 12.15 -14.23
CA GLU A 43 -1.84 13.60 -14.48
C GLU A 43 -2.36 13.92 -15.89
N GLY A 44 -3.15 15.00 -16.02
CA GLY A 44 -3.81 15.37 -17.27
C GLY A 44 -5.08 14.59 -17.58
N ARG A 45 -5.50 13.67 -16.69
CA ARG A 45 -6.81 13.03 -16.75
C ARG A 45 -7.89 13.86 -16.04
N LEU A 46 -9.13 13.41 -16.21
CA LEU A 46 -10.32 13.96 -15.58
C LEU A 46 -10.85 12.92 -14.59
N TYR A 47 -11.15 13.33 -13.36
CA TYR A 47 -12.03 12.56 -12.48
C TYR A 47 -13.44 12.57 -13.10
N PRO A 48 -13.98 11.41 -13.51
CA PRO A 48 -15.06 11.35 -14.49
C PRO A 48 -16.38 11.90 -13.95
N PRO A 49 -17.18 12.63 -14.76
CA PRO A 49 -18.51 13.14 -14.37
C PRO A 49 -19.42 12.06 -13.79
N GLU A 50 -19.35 10.84 -14.32
CA GLU A 50 -20.14 9.68 -13.91
C GLU A 50 -19.89 9.26 -12.45
N LEU A 51 -18.73 9.63 -11.89
CA LEU A 51 -18.36 9.40 -10.50
C LEU A 51 -18.39 10.68 -9.65
N ALA A 52 -18.27 11.84 -10.29
CA ALA A 52 -18.21 13.14 -9.63
C ALA A 52 -19.58 13.61 -9.09
N GLY A 53 -20.67 13.09 -9.64
CA GLY A 53 -22.02 13.38 -9.17
C GLY A 53 -22.56 14.73 -9.69
N PRO A 54 -23.79 15.10 -9.28
CA PRO A 54 -24.56 16.17 -9.94
C PRO A 54 -23.96 17.58 -9.76
N LEU A 55 -23.10 17.78 -8.76
CA LEU A 55 -22.41 19.07 -8.54
C LEU A 55 -21.24 19.27 -9.50
N TYR A 56 -20.80 18.22 -10.21
CA TYR A 56 -19.61 18.22 -11.06
C TYR A 56 -19.90 17.56 -12.43
N PRO A 57 -20.84 18.11 -13.23
CA PRO A 57 -21.28 17.50 -14.49
C PRO A 57 -20.19 17.46 -15.58
N GLN A 58 -19.11 18.20 -15.40
CA GLN A 58 -17.94 18.22 -16.29
C GLN A 58 -16.77 17.40 -15.74
N GLY A 59 -16.94 16.70 -14.62
CA GLY A 59 -15.85 16.05 -13.90
C GLY A 59 -14.95 17.07 -13.20
N ILE A 60 -13.81 16.61 -12.70
CA ILE A 60 -12.83 17.44 -11.99
C ILE A 60 -11.43 17.20 -12.59
N PRO A 61 -10.70 18.23 -13.01
CA PRO A 61 -9.39 18.06 -13.65
C PRO A 61 -8.34 17.58 -12.64
N ILE A 62 -7.35 16.82 -13.13
CA ILE A 62 -6.21 16.33 -12.36
C ILE A 62 -4.93 16.95 -12.92
N HIS A 63 -4.27 17.78 -12.13
CA HIS A 63 -3.07 18.52 -12.53
C HIS A 63 -1.79 17.93 -11.91
N PRO A 64 -0.61 18.22 -12.47
CA PRO A 64 0.65 17.97 -11.78
C PRO A 64 0.75 18.77 -10.48
N GLU A 65 1.27 18.16 -9.41
CA GLU A 65 1.48 18.84 -8.12
C GLU A 65 2.37 20.10 -8.24
N SER A 66 3.30 20.12 -9.19
CA SER A 66 4.19 21.27 -9.42
C SER A 66 3.44 22.54 -9.83
N GLU A 67 2.22 22.42 -10.35
CA GLU A 67 1.37 23.55 -10.72
C GLU A 67 0.61 24.16 -9.54
N LEU A 68 0.66 23.55 -8.35
CA LEU A 68 -0.15 23.95 -7.20
C LEU A 68 -0.14 25.46 -6.87
N PRO A 69 1.02 26.17 -6.79
CA PRO A 69 1.01 27.61 -6.52
C PRO A 69 0.21 28.41 -7.56
N LYS A 70 0.40 28.05 -8.84
CA LYS A 70 -0.28 28.70 -9.97
C LYS A 70 -1.79 28.41 -9.93
N LEU A 71 -2.17 27.17 -9.67
CA LEU A 71 -3.57 26.76 -9.58
C LEU A 71 -4.31 27.46 -8.43
N ILE A 72 -3.64 27.70 -7.30
CA ILE A 72 -4.24 28.43 -6.16
C ILE A 72 -4.66 29.84 -6.58
N GLU A 73 -3.78 30.56 -7.28
CA GLU A 73 -4.04 31.91 -7.75
C GLU A 73 -5.09 31.93 -8.88
N GLU A 74 -4.88 31.13 -9.93
CA GLU A 74 -5.73 31.15 -11.13
C GLU A 74 -7.17 30.65 -10.87
N LEU A 75 -7.31 29.66 -9.98
CA LEU A 75 -8.61 29.10 -9.63
C LEU A 75 -9.23 29.77 -8.40
N GLY A 76 -8.55 30.72 -7.75
CA GLY A 76 -9.03 31.38 -6.53
C GLY A 76 -9.36 30.38 -5.43
N VAL A 77 -8.39 29.57 -5.04
CA VAL A 77 -8.56 28.46 -4.09
C VAL A 77 -8.51 28.97 -2.66
N ASP A 78 -9.50 28.60 -1.86
CA ASP A 78 -9.57 28.96 -0.44
C ASP A 78 -8.87 27.93 0.45
N GLN A 79 -8.96 26.63 0.10
CA GLN A 79 -8.37 25.55 0.89
C GLN A 79 -7.67 24.49 0.02
N VAL A 80 -6.50 24.08 0.47
CA VAL A 80 -5.76 22.92 -0.03
C VAL A 80 -5.90 21.77 0.96
N ILE A 81 -6.53 20.69 0.52
CA ILE A 81 -6.69 19.45 1.30
C ILE A 81 -5.53 18.53 0.97
N PHE A 82 -4.78 18.14 1.99
CA PHE A 82 -3.70 17.20 1.83
C PHE A 82 -4.17 15.77 2.07
N ALA A 83 -3.98 14.91 1.08
CA ALA A 83 -4.50 13.55 1.03
C ALA A 83 -3.43 12.53 0.59
N TYR A 84 -2.14 12.82 0.76
CA TYR A 84 -1.07 11.84 0.59
C TYR A 84 -0.81 11.04 1.86
N SER A 85 -0.22 9.87 1.69
CA SER A 85 0.32 9.02 2.75
C SER A 85 1.78 8.65 2.47
N ASP A 86 2.41 8.11 3.50
CA ASP A 86 3.77 7.57 3.55
C ASP A 86 4.89 8.58 3.24
N VAL A 87 4.64 9.84 3.61
CA VAL A 87 5.56 10.97 3.49
C VAL A 87 6.02 11.46 4.85
N SER A 88 7.19 12.10 4.91
CA SER A 88 7.69 12.67 6.17
C SER A 88 6.79 13.82 6.64
N HIS A 89 6.73 14.06 7.95
CA HIS A 89 6.06 15.24 8.52
C HIS A 89 6.65 16.54 7.96
N GLU A 90 7.95 16.56 7.68
CA GLU A 90 8.60 17.70 7.04
C GLU A 90 8.04 17.97 5.64
N TYR A 91 7.86 16.94 4.81
CA TYR A 91 7.25 17.11 3.49
C TYR A 91 5.84 17.69 3.58
N VAL A 92 5.02 17.22 4.53
CA VAL A 92 3.68 17.79 4.80
C VAL A 92 3.77 19.27 5.12
N MET A 93 4.73 19.67 5.97
CA MET A 93 4.89 21.07 6.38
C MET A 93 5.44 21.97 5.27
N HIS A 94 6.29 21.45 4.38
CA HIS A 94 6.71 22.19 3.17
C HIS A 94 5.53 22.45 2.23
N ARG A 95 4.64 21.46 2.05
CA ARG A 95 3.41 21.63 1.24
C ARG A 95 2.43 22.61 1.88
N ALA A 96 2.30 22.57 3.21
CA ALA A 96 1.52 23.55 3.95
C ALA A 96 2.06 24.98 3.75
N SER A 97 3.38 25.16 3.88
CA SER A 97 4.03 26.48 3.72
C SER A 97 3.81 27.04 2.31
N LEU A 98 3.87 26.18 1.29
CA LEU A 98 3.60 26.56 -0.10
C LEU A 98 2.14 27.01 -0.29
N ALA A 99 1.16 26.26 0.22
CA ALA A 99 -0.26 26.63 0.12
C ALA A 99 -0.55 27.96 0.82
N LEU A 100 -0.04 28.13 2.04
CA LEU A 100 -0.19 29.36 2.84
C LEU A 100 0.45 30.57 2.14
N ALA A 101 1.64 30.41 1.56
CA ALA A 101 2.31 31.48 0.83
C ALA A 101 1.55 31.90 -0.44
N ALA A 102 0.82 30.97 -1.07
CA ALA A 102 -0.06 31.23 -2.20
C ALA A 102 -1.44 31.78 -1.79
N GLY A 103 -1.73 31.88 -0.49
CA GLY A 103 -2.94 32.51 0.05
C GLY A 103 -4.10 31.56 0.38
N ALA A 104 -3.91 30.24 0.24
CA ALA A 104 -4.91 29.24 0.61
C ALA A 104 -4.64 28.66 2.00
N ASP A 105 -5.69 28.31 2.73
CA ASP A 105 -5.58 27.51 3.95
C ASP A 105 -5.11 26.09 3.61
N PHE A 106 -4.45 25.43 4.56
CA PHE A 106 -4.01 24.04 4.42
C PHE A 106 -4.69 23.15 5.45
N ARG A 107 -5.32 22.06 5.00
CA ARG A 107 -6.13 21.19 5.86
C ARG A 107 -5.74 19.71 5.74
N LEU A 108 -5.50 19.10 6.91
CA LEU A 108 -5.46 17.65 7.09
C LEU A 108 -6.83 17.15 7.57
N MET A 109 -7.40 16.16 6.89
CA MET A 109 -8.70 15.60 7.28
C MET A 109 -8.52 14.46 8.30
N GLY A 110 -9.28 14.55 9.40
CA GLY A 110 -9.26 13.51 10.45
C GLY A 110 -10.20 12.34 10.17
N ALA A 111 -9.95 11.23 10.86
CA ALA A 111 -10.70 9.97 10.79
C ALA A 111 -12.22 10.13 10.83
N LYS A 112 -12.75 11.03 11.68
CA LYS A 112 -14.19 11.26 11.81
C LYS A 112 -14.87 11.70 10.50
N SER A 113 -14.15 12.48 9.67
CA SER A 113 -14.69 13.01 8.43
C SER A 113 -14.52 12.06 7.25
N THR A 114 -13.63 11.08 7.35
CA THR A 114 -13.17 10.28 6.22
C THR A 114 -13.40 8.78 6.38
N MET A 115 -13.84 8.30 7.54
CA MET A 115 -14.19 6.89 7.74
C MET A 115 -15.69 6.66 7.53
N LEU A 116 -16.04 5.67 6.71
CA LEU A 116 -17.40 5.20 6.54
C LEU A 116 -17.77 4.20 7.65
N GLU A 117 -19.01 4.25 8.12
CA GLU A 117 -19.55 3.31 9.09
C GLU A 117 -20.02 2.02 8.39
N SER A 118 -19.67 0.87 8.97
CA SER A 118 -20.15 -0.44 8.51
C SER A 118 -21.23 -1.00 9.44
N SER A 119 -22.13 -1.77 8.84
CA SER A 119 -23.09 -2.65 9.52
C SER A 119 -22.50 -4.01 9.90
N ARG A 120 -21.27 -4.31 9.46
CA ARG A 120 -20.51 -5.51 9.83
C ARG A 120 -19.28 -5.11 10.65
N PRO A 121 -18.81 -5.97 11.56
CA PRO A 121 -17.53 -5.77 12.21
C PRO A 121 -16.38 -5.57 11.22
N VAL A 122 -15.52 -4.58 11.47
CA VAL A 122 -14.35 -4.24 10.65
C VAL A 122 -13.08 -4.44 11.46
N VAL A 123 -12.16 -5.26 10.95
CA VAL A 123 -10.77 -5.33 11.42
C VAL A 123 -9.89 -4.59 10.42
N ALA A 124 -9.29 -3.48 10.83
CA ALA A 124 -8.37 -2.72 9.98
C ALA A 124 -6.92 -3.09 10.25
N ILE A 125 -6.17 -3.34 9.18
CA ILE A 125 -4.72 -3.56 9.22
C ILE A 125 -4.05 -2.38 8.50
N CYS A 126 -3.44 -1.52 9.29
CA CYS A 126 -2.66 -0.38 8.82
C CYS A 126 -1.19 -0.52 9.25
N ALA A 127 -0.36 0.48 8.96
CA ALA A 127 1.03 0.50 9.42
C ALA A 127 1.47 1.91 9.74
N VAL A 128 2.62 2.00 10.40
CA VAL A 128 3.34 3.27 10.58
C VAL A 128 4.14 3.66 9.32
N ARG A 129 4.55 2.66 8.52
CA ARG A 129 5.30 2.82 7.26
C ARG A 129 4.96 1.72 6.24
N THR A 130 5.06 2.04 4.96
CA THR A 130 5.04 1.02 3.89
C THR A 130 6.17 0.00 4.07
N GLY A 131 5.94 -1.26 3.69
CA GLY A 131 6.91 -2.34 3.86
C GLY A 131 7.02 -2.92 5.28
N SER A 132 6.19 -2.51 6.25
CA SER A 132 6.26 -3.03 7.62
C SER A 132 5.73 -4.47 7.80
N GLY A 133 5.08 -5.05 6.78
CA GLY A 133 4.51 -6.41 6.84
C GLY A 133 2.99 -6.47 7.04
N LYS A 134 2.26 -5.46 6.56
CA LYS A 134 0.78 -5.45 6.57
C LYS A 134 0.19 -6.68 5.88
N SER A 135 0.63 -6.99 4.66
CA SER A 135 0.02 -8.06 3.86
C SER A 135 0.12 -9.44 4.53
N GLN A 136 1.24 -9.75 5.21
CA GLN A 136 1.36 -10.96 6.05
C GLN A 136 0.37 -10.95 7.22
N THR A 137 0.25 -9.80 7.89
CA THR A 137 -0.65 -9.60 9.02
C THR A 137 -2.11 -9.76 8.59
N SER A 138 -2.51 -9.16 7.46
CA SER A 138 -3.84 -9.27 6.87
C SER A 138 -4.20 -10.74 6.58
N ARG A 139 -3.28 -11.51 5.99
CA ARG A 139 -3.48 -12.95 5.76
C ARG A 139 -3.62 -13.74 7.07
N ARG A 140 -2.74 -13.51 8.04
CA ARG A 140 -2.79 -14.17 9.36
C ARG A 140 -4.12 -13.89 10.07
N VAL A 141 -4.59 -12.64 10.07
CA VAL A 141 -5.89 -12.25 10.64
C VAL A 141 -7.04 -12.97 9.92
N CYS A 142 -7.01 -13.01 8.58
CA CYS A 142 -8.02 -13.73 7.80
C CYS A 142 -8.05 -15.23 8.16
N ASP A 143 -6.89 -15.89 8.26
CA ASP A 143 -6.81 -17.31 8.62
C ASP A 143 -7.42 -17.58 9.99
N ILE A 144 -7.10 -16.74 10.99
CA ILE A 144 -7.64 -16.86 12.35
C ILE A 144 -9.16 -16.72 12.34
N LEU A 145 -9.68 -15.66 11.72
CA LEU A 145 -11.13 -15.43 11.64
C LEU A 145 -11.87 -16.57 10.93
N LYS A 146 -11.29 -17.13 9.87
CA LYS A 146 -11.85 -18.32 9.19
C LYS A 146 -11.78 -19.56 10.07
N LYS A 147 -10.70 -19.79 10.81
CA LYS A 147 -10.57 -20.88 11.80
C LYS A 147 -11.62 -20.75 12.91
N MET A 148 -12.02 -19.51 13.25
CA MET A 148 -13.14 -19.20 14.13
C MET A 148 -14.53 -19.35 13.46
N GLY A 149 -14.59 -19.83 12.22
CA GLY A 149 -15.83 -20.09 11.49
C GLY A 149 -16.50 -18.86 10.88
N LYS A 150 -15.83 -17.70 10.83
CA LYS A 150 -16.40 -16.46 10.27
C LYS A 150 -16.28 -16.42 8.75
N ARG A 151 -17.29 -15.90 8.05
CA ARG A 151 -17.17 -15.51 6.63
C ARG A 151 -16.45 -14.17 6.51
N VAL A 152 -15.25 -14.20 5.93
CA VAL A 152 -14.35 -13.03 5.82
C VAL A 152 -14.28 -12.55 4.38
N VAL A 153 -14.39 -11.23 4.21
CA VAL A 153 -14.08 -10.52 2.96
C VAL A 153 -12.97 -9.52 3.24
N VAL A 154 -12.00 -9.44 2.34
CA VAL A 154 -10.97 -8.40 2.36
C VAL A 154 -11.42 -7.24 1.48
N VAL A 155 -11.25 -6.01 1.97
CA VAL A 155 -11.35 -4.81 1.14
C VAL A 155 -9.97 -4.16 1.08
N ARG A 156 -9.42 -4.06 -0.12
CA ARG A 156 -8.07 -3.53 -0.38
C ARG A 156 -8.14 -2.06 -0.76
N HIS A 157 -7.16 -1.28 -0.30
CA HIS A 157 -6.97 0.14 -0.64
C HIS A 157 -6.88 0.37 -2.17
N PRO A 158 -7.29 1.56 -2.67
CA PRO A 158 -7.35 1.80 -4.12
C PRO A 158 -5.96 1.79 -4.76
N MET A 159 -5.89 1.20 -5.95
CA MET A 159 -4.77 1.26 -6.91
C MET A 159 -5.32 1.56 -8.31
N PRO A 160 -5.75 2.80 -8.60
CA PRO A 160 -6.54 3.09 -9.79
C PRO A 160 -5.69 3.36 -11.03
N TYR A 161 -4.93 2.33 -11.43
CA TYR A 161 -4.07 2.40 -12.62
C TYR A 161 -4.86 2.42 -13.94
N GLY A 162 -6.08 1.89 -13.93
CA GLY A 162 -6.93 1.70 -15.10
C GLY A 162 -7.93 2.82 -15.38
N ASP A 163 -9.05 2.43 -15.99
CA ASP A 163 -10.20 3.32 -16.20
C ASP A 163 -11.06 3.35 -14.92
N LEU A 164 -11.10 4.51 -14.27
CA LEU A 164 -11.87 4.75 -13.04
C LEU A 164 -13.35 4.31 -13.18
N ARG A 165 -13.94 4.43 -14.37
CA ARG A 165 -15.33 4.05 -14.66
C ARG A 165 -15.55 2.54 -14.59
N LYS A 166 -14.52 1.75 -14.90
CA LYS A 166 -14.55 0.28 -14.79
C LYS A 166 -14.18 -0.20 -13.38
N GLN A 167 -13.50 0.65 -12.61
CA GLN A 167 -12.98 0.36 -11.28
C GLN A 167 -13.84 0.93 -10.14
N VAL A 168 -15.14 1.17 -10.37
CA VAL A 168 -16.04 1.71 -9.32
C VAL A 168 -16.13 0.77 -8.12
N CYS A 169 -16.33 -0.51 -8.40
CA CYS A 169 -16.41 -1.58 -7.42
C CYS A 169 -16.11 -2.90 -8.12
N GLN A 170 -15.03 -3.56 -7.72
CA GLN A 170 -14.55 -4.82 -8.29
C GLN A 170 -14.52 -5.87 -7.18
N ARG A 171 -14.89 -7.10 -7.54
CA ARG A 171 -14.95 -8.26 -6.65
C ARG A 171 -14.11 -9.36 -7.27
N PHE A 172 -13.13 -9.85 -6.54
CA PHE A 172 -12.20 -10.89 -6.96
C PHE A 172 -12.40 -12.12 -6.08
N ALA A 173 -12.80 -13.23 -6.69
CA ALA A 173 -12.92 -14.52 -6.04
C ALA A 173 -12.05 -15.58 -6.72
N THR A 174 -11.70 -15.39 -7.99
CA THR A 174 -10.84 -16.31 -8.75
C THR A 174 -9.77 -15.56 -9.54
N TYR A 175 -8.83 -16.32 -10.10
CA TYR A 175 -7.77 -15.78 -10.95
C TYR A 175 -8.31 -15.18 -12.25
N GLU A 176 -9.41 -15.73 -12.78
CA GLU A 176 -10.08 -15.20 -13.97
C GLU A 176 -10.65 -13.79 -13.71
N ASP A 177 -11.00 -13.46 -12.47
CA ASP A 177 -11.40 -12.09 -12.12
C ASP A 177 -10.23 -11.11 -12.28
N LEU A 178 -8.99 -11.52 -11.93
CA LEU A 178 -7.78 -10.69 -12.11
C LEU A 178 -7.52 -10.39 -13.59
N ASP A 179 -7.76 -11.36 -14.47
CA ASP A 179 -7.65 -11.17 -15.92
C ASP A 179 -8.78 -10.29 -16.45
N ARG A 180 -10.02 -10.58 -16.03
CA ARG A 180 -11.23 -9.84 -16.44
C ARG A 180 -11.13 -8.35 -16.12
N TYR A 181 -10.52 -8.02 -14.99
CA TYR A 181 -10.36 -6.65 -14.51
C TYR A 181 -9.03 -6.02 -14.91
N GLU A 182 -8.21 -6.72 -15.72
CA GLU A 182 -6.95 -6.23 -16.26
C GLU A 182 -5.96 -5.80 -15.15
N CYS A 183 -5.89 -6.56 -14.05
CA CYS A 183 -5.07 -6.21 -12.90
C CYS A 183 -3.57 -6.11 -13.23
N THR A 184 -2.91 -5.08 -12.73
CA THR A 184 -1.46 -4.89 -12.81
C THR A 184 -0.70 -5.90 -11.96
N ILE A 185 0.64 -5.93 -12.08
CA ILE A 185 1.49 -6.74 -11.19
C ILE A 185 1.27 -6.36 -9.72
N GLU A 186 1.26 -5.06 -9.39
CA GLU A 186 1.08 -4.60 -8.01
C GLU A 186 -0.31 -4.97 -7.45
N GLU A 187 -1.37 -4.84 -8.24
CA GLU A 187 -2.71 -5.28 -7.84
C GLU A 187 -2.72 -6.79 -7.54
N ARG A 188 -2.09 -7.59 -8.38
CA ARG A 188 -1.97 -9.03 -8.20
C ARG A 188 -1.12 -9.42 -7.00
N GLU A 189 -0.06 -8.67 -6.69
CA GLU A 189 0.75 -8.87 -5.49
C GLU A 189 -0.10 -8.76 -4.21
N ASP A 190 -1.04 -7.83 -4.18
CA ASP A 190 -1.94 -7.67 -3.05
C ASP A 190 -3.12 -8.65 -3.05
N TYR A 191 -3.65 -9.03 -4.23
CA TYR A 191 -4.88 -9.83 -4.32
C TYR A 191 -4.61 -11.35 -4.33
N GLU A 192 -3.63 -11.83 -5.11
CA GLU A 192 -3.38 -13.27 -5.32
C GLU A 192 -3.19 -14.05 -4.01
N PRO A 193 -2.40 -13.56 -3.03
CA PRO A 193 -2.19 -14.28 -1.77
C PRO A 193 -3.48 -14.49 -0.96
N HIS A 194 -4.49 -13.61 -1.13
CA HIS A 194 -5.80 -13.77 -0.50
C HIS A 194 -6.66 -14.79 -1.25
N LEU A 195 -6.63 -14.78 -2.59
CA LEU A 195 -7.35 -15.73 -3.44
C LEU A 195 -6.83 -17.16 -3.25
N ASP A 196 -5.51 -17.34 -3.16
CA ASP A 196 -4.86 -18.63 -2.86
C ASP A 196 -5.35 -19.23 -1.53
N ARG A 197 -5.82 -18.39 -0.60
CA ARG A 197 -6.39 -18.78 0.70
C ARG A 197 -7.92 -18.83 0.69
N GLY A 198 -8.55 -18.72 -0.47
CA GLY A 198 -10.01 -18.71 -0.64
C GLY A 198 -10.67 -17.52 0.05
N THR A 199 -10.03 -16.34 0.09
CA THR A 199 -10.62 -15.09 0.59
C THR A 199 -11.05 -14.23 -0.59
N VAL A 200 -12.30 -13.76 -0.59
CA VAL A 200 -12.78 -12.79 -1.58
C VAL A 200 -12.16 -11.43 -1.28
N VAL A 201 -11.69 -10.74 -2.32
CA VAL A 201 -11.15 -9.39 -2.25
C VAL A 201 -12.09 -8.43 -2.98
N TYR A 202 -12.36 -7.27 -2.38
CA TYR A 202 -12.94 -6.14 -3.09
C TYR A 202 -11.94 -4.99 -3.18
N ALA A 203 -11.98 -4.29 -4.31
CA ALA A 203 -11.20 -3.07 -4.53
C ALA A 203 -11.95 -2.15 -5.52
N GLY A 204 -11.42 -0.95 -5.72
CA GLY A 204 -11.97 0.03 -6.65
C GLY A 204 -11.84 1.46 -6.11
N VAL A 205 -12.70 2.36 -6.56
CA VAL A 205 -12.59 3.81 -6.26
C VAL A 205 -13.76 4.38 -5.46
N ASP A 206 -14.92 3.71 -5.43
CA ASP A 206 -16.09 4.15 -4.63
C ASP A 206 -16.26 3.23 -3.41
N TYR A 207 -15.59 3.61 -2.32
CA TYR A 207 -15.52 2.79 -1.11
C TYR A 207 -16.84 2.68 -0.36
N GLU A 208 -17.79 3.60 -0.58
CA GLU A 208 -19.14 3.42 -0.08
C GLU A 208 -19.83 2.27 -0.82
N LYS A 209 -19.79 2.27 -2.16
CA LYS A 209 -20.38 1.17 -2.95
C LYS A 209 -19.72 -0.17 -2.64
N ILE A 210 -18.38 -0.19 -2.53
CA ILE A 210 -17.63 -1.41 -2.16
C ILE A 210 -18.07 -1.92 -0.80
N LEU A 211 -18.18 -1.04 0.20
CA LEU A 211 -18.61 -1.42 1.54
C LEU A 211 -19.99 -2.08 1.51
N ARG A 212 -20.96 -1.46 0.82
CA ARG A 212 -22.33 -1.99 0.69
C ARG A 212 -22.41 -3.34 -0.01
N GLN A 213 -21.44 -3.68 -0.87
CA GLN A 213 -21.34 -5.01 -1.47
C GLN A 213 -20.69 -6.00 -0.52
N ALA A 214 -19.56 -5.66 0.09
CA ALA A 214 -18.85 -6.51 1.03
C ALA A 214 -19.73 -6.92 2.23
N GLU A 215 -20.55 -5.99 2.75
CA GLU A 215 -21.47 -6.22 3.88
C GLU A 215 -22.51 -7.33 3.63
N ARG A 216 -22.80 -7.64 2.36
CA ARG A 216 -23.75 -8.69 1.96
C ARG A 216 -23.14 -10.09 2.03
N GLU A 217 -21.82 -10.20 1.87
CA GLU A 217 -21.11 -11.47 1.79
C GLU A 217 -20.35 -11.81 3.08
N ALA A 218 -19.84 -10.79 3.77
CA ALA A 218 -19.05 -10.95 5.00
C ALA A 218 -19.88 -10.97 6.29
N GLU A 219 -19.40 -11.75 7.25
CA GLU A 219 -19.68 -11.56 8.67
C GLU A 219 -18.68 -10.64 9.33
N VAL A 220 -17.43 -10.62 8.84
CA VAL A 220 -16.37 -9.70 9.27
C VAL A 220 -15.65 -9.19 8.03
N ILE A 221 -15.45 -7.87 7.96
CA ILE A 221 -14.69 -7.21 6.90
C ILE A 221 -13.28 -6.98 7.40
N VAL A 222 -12.30 -7.37 6.59
CA VAL A 222 -10.89 -7.07 6.83
C VAL A 222 -10.48 -5.92 5.90
N TRP A 223 -10.23 -4.74 6.46
CA TRP A 223 -9.66 -3.62 5.72
C TRP A 223 -8.15 -3.80 5.62
N ASP A 224 -7.67 -4.09 4.41
CA ASP A 224 -6.24 -4.25 4.12
C ASP A 224 -5.68 -2.91 3.62
N GLY A 225 -5.10 -2.13 4.53
CA GLY A 225 -4.72 -0.74 4.27
C GLY A 225 -3.53 -0.58 3.33
N GLY A 226 -3.59 0.41 2.43
CA GLY A 226 -2.49 0.78 1.53
C GLY A 226 -1.48 1.67 2.23
N ASN A 227 -0.21 1.56 1.84
CA ASN A 227 0.88 2.39 2.37
C ASN A 227 0.89 2.47 3.90
N ASN A 228 0.75 3.65 4.49
CA ASN A 228 0.49 3.87 5.91
C ASN A 228 -0.78 4.72 6.12
N ASP A 229 -1.73 4.64 5.19
CA ASP A 229 -2.94 5.46 5.21
C ASP A 229 -3.85 5.13 6.40
N LEU A 230 -4.71 6.07 6.81
CA LEU A 230 -5.77 5.77 7.78
C LEU A 230 -6.76 4.73 7.20
N PRO A 231 -7.54 3.99 8.00
CA PRO A 231 -8.56 3.13 7.41
C PRO A 231 -9.67 3.96 6.75
N PHE A 232 -10.27 3.43 5.68
CA PHE A 232 -11.40 4.10 4.99
C PHE A 232 -12.74 3.75 5.67
N TYR A 233 -12.75 2.68 6.44
CA TYR A 233 -13.89 2.22 7.23
C TYR A 233 -13.55 2.34 8.70
N ARG A 234 -14.54 2.72 9.53
CA ARG A 234 -14.31 2.76 10.97
C ARG A 234 -14.03 1.34 11.47
N PRO A 235 -12.87 1.08 12.11
CA PRO A 235 -12.58 -0.23 12.64
C PRO A 235 -13.25 -0.48 14.00
N ASP A 236 -13.68 -1.71 14.23
CA ASP A 236 -13.99 -2.25 15.56
C ASP A 236 -12.72 -2.76 16.27
N LEU A 237 -11.72 -3.15 15.48
CA LEU A 237 -10.36 -3.48 15.91
C LEU A 237 -9.35 -2.90 14.92
N HIS A 238 -8.46 -2.03 15.40
CA HIS A 238 -7.43 -1.39 14.59
C HIS A 238 -6.04 -1.94 14.93
N ILE A 239 -5.48 -2.72 14.01
CA ILE A 239 -4.15 -3.33 14.10
C ILE A 239 -3.18 -2.51 13.25
N VAL A 240 -2.10 -2.04 13.87
CA VAL A 240 -1.07 -1.24 13.20
C VAL A 240 0.27 -1.95 13.25
N VAL A 241 0.88 -2.17 12.09
CA VAL A 241 2.18 -2.85 11.99
C VAL A 241 3.31 -1.83 12.05
N ALA A 242 4.33 -2.12 12.85
CA ALA A 242 5.56 -1.35 12.99
C ALA A 242 6.80 -2.21 12.69
N ASP A 243 7.86 -1.57 12.20
CA ASP A 243 9.09 -2.23 11.73
C ASP A 243 10.31 -1.65 12.45
N PRO A 244 11.02 -2.44 13.29
CA PRO A 244 12.17 -1.99 14.06
C PRO A 244 13.37 -1.59 13.18
N HIS A 245 13.46 -2.06 11.93
CA HIS A 245 14.53 -1.64 11.01
C HIS A 245 14.48 -0.14 10.65
N ARG A 246 13.36 0.52 10.95
CA ARG A 246 13.13 1.95 10.73
C ARG A 246 12.61 2.63 12.01
N ALA A 247 13.15 2.25 13.17
CA ALA A 247 12.80 2.86 14.44
C ALA A 247 12.86 4.41 14.40
N GLY A 248 11.83 5.05 14.94
CA GLY A 248 11.62 6.50 14.88
C GLY A 248 10.78 6.97 13.68
N HIS A 249 10.50 6.11 12.69
CA HIS A 249 9.59 6.50 11.58
C HIS A 249 8.13 6.58 12.03
N GLU A 250 7.76 5.81 13.05
CA GLU A 250 6.45 5.85 13.70
C GLU A 250 6.11 7.21 14.35
N LEU A 251 7.09 8.10 14.48
CA LEU A 251 6.93 9.47 15.01
C LEU A 251 7.20 10.55 13.95
N ARG A 252 7.58 10.19 12.72
CA ARG A 252 8.10 11.13 11.71
C ARG A 252 7.39 11.08 10.36
N TYR A 253 6.43 10.18 10.18
CA TYR A 253 5.74 9.98 8.91
C TYR A 253 4.22 10.06 9.03
N HIS A 254 3.62 10.66 8.01
CA HIS A 254 2.19 10.90 7.90
C HIS A 254 1.50 9.85 7.00
N PRO A 255 0.28 9.38 7.33
CA PRO A 255 -0.38 9.50 8.63
C PRO A 255 0.03 8.35 9.60
N GLY A 256 1.21 7.74 9.42
CA GLY A 256 1.71 6.64 10.24
C GLY A 256 1.66 6.90 11.76
N GLU A 257 2.03 8.09 12.22
CA GLU A 257 1.89 8.46 13.63
C GLU A 257 0.42 8.51 14.09
N ALA A 258 -0.49 9.00 13.22
CA ALA A 258 -1.91 9.02 13.52
C ALA A 258 -2.48 7.59 13.63
N ASN A 259 -2.04 6.65 12.77
CA ASN A 259 -2.36 5.23 12.91
C ASN A 259 -1.87 4.69 14.26
N LEU A 260 -0.62 4.94 14.64
CA LEU A 260 -0.07 4.48 15.93
C LEU A 260 -0.90 4.99 17.12
N ARG A 261 -1.30 6.26 17.09
CA ARG A 261 -2.14 6.87 18.14
C ARG A 261 -3.55 6.30 18.21
N LEU A 262 -4.08 5.78 17.10
CA LEU A 262 -5.41 5.19 16.98
C LEU A 262 -5.43 3.67 17.13
N ALA A 263 -4.27 3.03 17.28
CA ALA A 263 -4.15 1.58 17.30
C ALA A 263 -4.74 0.99 18.60
N ASP A 264 -5.52 -0.08 18.45
CA ASP A 264 -5.86 -0.97 19.57
C ASP A 264 -4.73 -1.98 19.80
N VAL A 265 -4.09 -2.42 18.71
CA VAL A 265 -2.98 -3.38 18.71
C VAL A 265 -1.85 -2.86 17.84
N VAL A 266 -0.62 -2.97 18.33
CA VAL A 266 0.59 -2.72 17.55
C VAL A 266 1.38 -4.01 17.38
N VAL A 267 1.54 -4.46 16.13
CA VAL A 267 2.36 -5.63 15.79
C VAL A 267 3.75 -5.14 15.41
N ILE A 268 4.76 -5.44 16.23
CA ILE A 268 6.17 -5.19 15.93
C ILE A 268 6.70 -6.39 15.16
N ASN A 269 6.81 -6.25 13.85
CA ASN A 269 7.23 -7.34 12.96
C ASN A 269 8.76 -7.35 12.75
N LYS A 270 9.30 -8.42 12.16
CA LYS A 270 10.72 -8.57 11.76
C LYS A 270 11.72 -8.48 12.92
N ILE A 271 11.30 -8.75 14.17
CA ILE A 271 12.19 -8.63 15.34
C ILE A 271 13.36 -9.62 15.29
N ASP A 272 13.23 -10.71 14.54
CA ASP A 272 14.22 -11.77 14.37
C ASP A 272 15.43 -11.35 13.52
N THR A 273 15.28 -10.29 12.72
CA THR A 273 16.35 -9.77 11.85
C THR A 273 16.85 -8.39 12.27
N ALA A 274 16.13 -7.71 13.17
CA ALA A 274 16.45 -6.37 13.62
C ALA A 274 17.43 -6.35 14.80
N ARG A 275 18.07 -5.20 15.00
CA ARG A 275 18.96 -5.01 16.14
C ARG A 275 18.13 -4.89 17.43
N PRO A 276 18.53 -5.55 18.55
CA PRO A 276 17.78 -5.48 19.80
C PRO A 276 17.54 -4.05 20.31
N GLU A 277 18.51 -3.15 20.11
CA GLU A 277 18.38 -1.74 20.51
C GLU A 277 17.27 -1.00 19.76
N ASP A 278 17.05 -1.32 18.49
CA ASP A 278 16.01 -0.70 17.66
C ASP A 278 14.62 -1.23 18.04
N VAL A 279 14.53 -2.53 18.33
CA VAL A 279 13.30 -3.15 18.86
C VAL A 279 12.89 -2.48 20.17
N GLU A 280 13.83 -2.31 21.10
CA GLU A 280 13.54 -1.66 22.38
C GLU A 280 13.26 -0.15 22.24
N ALA A 281 13.92 0.55 21.30
CA ALA A 281 13.60 1.93 20.98
C ALA A 281 12.17 2.09 20.46
N LEU A 282 11.78 1.25 19.50
CA LEU A 282 10.42 1.24 18.96
C LEU A 282 9.38 0.92 20.04
N LYS A 283 9.60 -0.07 20.90
CA LYS A 283 8.71 -0.37 22.04
C LYS A 283 8.55 0.83 22.98
N ARG A 284 9.63 1.56 23.30
CA ARG A 284 9.56 2.77 24.12
C ARG A 284 8.71 3.86 23.45
N ASN A 285 8.91 4.07 22.16
CA ASN A 285 8.15 5.07 21.39
C ASN A 285 6.66 4.71 21.31
N ILE A 286 6.32 3.44 21.05
CA ILE A 286 4.93 2.95 21.05
C ILE A 286 4.27 3.21 22.40
N ARG A 287 4.90 2.80 23.51
CA ARG A 287 4.34 3.00 24.87
C ARG A 287 4.18 4.48 25.23
N ALA A 288 5.08 5.35 24.77
CA ALA A 288 4.99 6.78 25.01
C ALA A 288 3.87 7.45 24.20
N THR A 289 3.66 7.02 22.95
CA THR A 289 2.67 7.60 22.03
C THR A 289 1.27 7.04 22.26
N ASN A 290 1.15 5.73 22.53
CA ASN A 290 -0.10 5.04 22.77
C ASN A 290 0.07 4.00 23.91
N PRO A 291 -0.11 4.41 25.17
CA PRO A 291 0.07 3.52 26.32
C PRO A 291 -1.02 2.46 26.48
N GLN A 292 -2.12 2.54 25.71
CA GLN A 292 -3.25 1.61 25.79
C GLN A 292 -3.18 0.48 24.75
N ALA A 293 -2.34 0.63 23.71
CA ALA A 293 -2.24 -0.39 22.67
C ALA A 293 -1.60 -1.68 23.19
N THR A 294 -2.21 -2.81 22.86
CA THR A 294 -1.60 -4.13 23.05
C THR A 294 -0.43 -4.29 22.09
N ILE A 295 0.75 -4.65 22.59
CA ILE A 295 1.93 -4.90 21.77
C ILE A 295 2.07 -6.40 21.52
N ILE A 296 2.19 -6.78 20.25
CA ILE A 296 2.49 -8.15 19.81
C ILE A 296 3.84 -8.13 19.10
N GLU A 297 4.74 -9.00 19.50
CA GLU A 297 6.04 -9.18 18.84
C GLU A 297 5.92 -10.29 17.78
N ALA A 298 6.52 -10.09 16.62
CA ALA A 298 6.46 -11.05 15.53
C ALA A 298 7.75 -11.10 14.70
N ALA A 299 8.07 -12.31 14.25
CA ALA A 299 9.07 -12.56 13.23
C ALA A 299 8.43 -12.62 11.83
N SER A 300 9.27 -12.47 10.82
CA SER A 300 8.89 -12.64 9.41
C SER A 300 9.75 -13.74 8.76
N PRO A 301 9.55 -15.02 9.13
CA PRO A 301 10.31 -16.12 8.56
C PRO A 301 10.17 -16.19 7.03
N ILE A 302 11.30 -16.46 6.39
CA ILE A 302 11.41 -16.58 4.94
C ILE A 302 11.48 -18.06 4.54
N PHE A 303 10.76 -18.40 3.47
CA PHE A 303 10.69 -19.71 2.85
C PHE A 303 11.04 -19.58 1.37
N VAL A 304 11.67 -20.61 0.79
CA VAL A 304 11.98 -20.70 -0.65
C VAL A 304 11.56 -22.09 -1.16
N GLU A 305 11.23 -22.22 -2.45
CA GLU A 305 10.72 -23.50 -2.99
C GLU A 305 11.85 -24.53 -3.16
N ASP A 306 13.02 -24.12 -3.66
CA ASP A 306 14.22 -24.97 -3.75
C ASP A 306 15.47 -24.32 -3.12
N PRO A 307 15.68 -24.48 -1.80
CA PRO A 307 16.87 -23.94 -1.12
C PRO A 307 18.19 -24.43 -1.72
N GLY A 308 18.21 -25.61 -2.35
CA GLY A 308 19.41 -26.20 -2.95
C GLY A 308 19.83 -25.47 -4.23
N ALA A 309 18.88 -24.90 -4.96
CA ALA A 309 19.13 -24.17 -6.20
C ALA A 309 19.90 -22.87 -5.99
N ILE A 310 19.83 -22.26 -4.80
CA ILE A 310 20.43 -20.94 -4.50
C ILE A 310 21.95 -21.06 -4.22
N ARG A 311 22.38 -22.17 -3.61
CA ARG A 311 23.73 -22.29 -3.05
C ARG A 311 24.80 -22.19 -4.14
N GLY A 312 25.73 -21.24 -3.96
CA GLY A 312 26.87 -21.03 -4.86
C GLY A 312 26.49 -20.44 -6.22
N LYS A 313 25.24 -19.98 -6.41
CA LYS A 313 24.78 -19.35 -7.66
C LYS A 313 24.92 -17.84 -7.64
N ARG A 314 25.08 -17.26 -8.83
CA ARG A 314 24.95 -15.83 -9.07
C ARG A 314 23.47 -15.51 -9.24
N VAL A 315 22.90 -14.75 -8.32
CA VAL A 315 21.44 -14.61 -8.21
C VAL A 315 21.00 -13.19 -8.58
N LEU A 316 20.03 -13.07 -9.49
CA LEU A 316 19.26 -11.85 -9.66
C LEU A 316 18.08 -11.87 -8.69
N VAL A 317 17.90 -10.79 -7.92
CA VAL A 317 16.76 -10.66 -6.99
C VAL A 317 15.75 -9.68 -7.56
N VAL A 318 14.51 -10.15 -7.73
CA VAL A 318 13.33 -9.32 -8.07
C VAL A 318 12.50 -9.12 -6.82
N GLU A 319 12.22 -7.88 -6.44
CA GLU A 319 11.57 -7.50 -5.18
C GLU A 319 10.29 -6.69 -5.39
N ASP A 320 9.49 -6.63 -4.34
CA ASP A 320 8.28 -5.81 -4.25
C ASP A 320 8.56 -4.32 -4.57
N GLY A 321 7.92 -3.82 -5.63
CA GLY A 321 8.17 -2.49 -6.20
C GLY A 321 7.95 -1.34 -5.20
N PRO A 322 6.76 -1.24 -4.55
CA PRO A 322 6.50 -0.25 -3.51
C PRO A 322 7.49 -0.27 -2.34
N THR A 323 7.97 -1.45 -1.93
CA THR A 323 8.96 -1.58 -0.84
C THR A 323 10.29 -0.92 -1.20
N LEU A 324 10.76 -1.08 -2.44
CA LEU A 324 12.03 -0.51 -2.90
C LEU A 324 11.93 0.97 -3.32
N THR A 325 10.76 1.41 -3.77
CA THR A 325 10.52 2.79 -4.23
C THR A 325 10.14 3.69 -3.06
N HIS A 326 8.84 3.85 -2.77
CA HIS A 326 8.34 4.76 -1.73
C HIS A 326 8.57 4.24 -0.30
N GLY A 327 8.78 2.93 -0.13
CA GLY A 327 9.14 2.31 1.15
C GLY A 327 10.58 2.59 1.61
N GLU A 328 11.43 3.12 0.73
CA GLU A 328 12.83 3.52 0.97
C GLU A 328 13.73 2.39 1.50
N MET A 329 13.43 1.13 1.18
CA MET A 329 14.27 -0.02 1.60
C MET A 329 15.37 -0.31 0.57
N SER A 330 16.58 -0.59 1.07
CA SER A 330 17.77 -0.94 0.27
C SER A 330 18.13 -2.44 0.32
N TYR A 331 17.32 -3.24 1.01
CA TYR A 331 17.38 -4.69 1.05
C TYR A 331 15.98 -5.24 1.35
N GLY A 332 15.67 -6.43 0.86
CA GLY A 332 14.36 -7.05 1.05
C GLY A 332 14.42 -8.56 1.32
N ALA A 333 13.29 -9.24 1.21
CA ALA A 333 13.17 -10.67 1.50
C ALA A 333 14.07 -11.53 0.61
N GLY A 334 14.23 -11.17 -0.67
CA GLY A 334 15.12 -11.82 -1.63
C GLY A 334 16.59 -11.66 -1.26
N THR A 335 16.98 -10.48 -0.77
CA THR A 335 18.36 -10.26 -0.26
C THR A 335 18.65 -11.17 0.94
N VAL A 336 17.70 -11.26 1.88
CA VAL A 336 17.84 -12.12 3.06
C VAL A 336 17.85 -13.60 2.66
N ALA A 337 17.00 -14.02 1.73
CA ALA A 337 16.97 -15.38 1.21
C ALA A 337 18.29 -15.76 0.53
N ALA A 338 18.77 -14.94 -0.41
CA ALA A 338 20.02 -15.18 -1.13
C ALA A 338 21.20 -15.37 -0.16
N LYS A 339 21.33 -14.50 0.85
CA LYS A 339 22.37 -14.61 1.88
C LYS A 339 22.20 -15.87 2.74
N ARG A 340 20.98 -16.12 3.23
CA ARG A 340 20.68 -17.25 4.13
C ARG A 340 20.94 -18.61 3.48
N PHE A 341 20.63 -18.75 2.20
CA PHE A 341 20.77 -20.01 1.46
C PHE A 341 22.11 -20.12 0.69
N GLY A 342 22.98 -19.11 0.81
CA GLY A 342 24.37 -19.16 0.39
C GLY A 342 24.60 -18.91 -1.10
N ALA A 343 23.89 -17.96 -1.69
CA ALA A 343 24.22 -17.44 -3.02
C ALA A 343 25.68 -16.96 -3.07
N ALA A 344 26.34 -17.17 -4.21
CA ALA A 344 27.72 -16.72 -4.41
C ALA A 344 27.81 -15.19 -4.55
N GLU A 345 26.85 -14.59 -5.26
CA GLU A 345 26.76 -13.14 -5.43
C GLU A 345 25.32 -12.72 -5.76
N LEU A 346 25.01 -11.45 -5.50
CA LEU A 346 23.84 -10.77 -6.04
C LEU A 346 24.27 -10.05 -7.33
N VAL A 347 23.66 -10.41 -8.45
CA VAL A 347 23.97 -9.81 -9.75
C VAL A 347 23.25 -8.47 -9.87
N ASP A 348 24.00 -7.44 -10.23
CA ASP A 348 23.48 -6.10 -10.44
C ASP A 348 22.82 -5.98 -11.83
N PRO A 349 21.49 -5.78 -11.91
CA PRO A 349 20.78 -5.70 -13.18
C PRO A 349 20.91 -4.33 -13.87
N ARG A 350 21.42 -3.29 -13.19
CA ARG A 350 21.44 -1.91 -13.72
C ARG A 350 22.10 -1.75 -15.09
N PRO A 351 23.23 -2.43 -15.41
CA PRO A 351 23.83 -2.35 -16.74
C PRO A 351 22.96 -2.94 -17.86
N TYR A 352 21.93 -3.70 -17.52
CA TYR A 352 21.05 -4.45 -18.41
C TYR A 352 19.61 -3.92 -18.41
N ALA A 353 19.31 -2.93 -17.56
CA ALA A 353 17.98 -2.36 -17.42
C ALA A 353 17.61 -1.54 -18.66
N VAL A 354 16.35 -1.69 -19.11
CA VAL A 354 15.81 -0.99 -20.28
C VAL A 354 14.55 -0.20 -19.94
N GLY A 355 14.27 0.84 -20.73
CA GLY A 355 13.04 1.63 -20.65
C GLY A 355 12.72 2.12 -19.23
N SER A 356 11.49 1.83 -18.77
CA SER A 356 11.01 2.28 -17.47
C SER A 356 11.74 1.63 -16.28
N ILE A 357 12.42 0.49 -16.48
CA ILE A 357 13.26 -0.13 -15.45
C ILE A 357 14.52 0.71 -15.21
N ALA A 358 15.16 1.17 -16.28
CA ALA A 358 16.33 2.04 -16.18
C ALA A 358 15.96 3.38 -15.51
N GLU A 359 14.84 3.97 -15.91
CA GLU A 359 14.31 5.20 -15.29
C GLU A 359 14.03 5.01 -13.79
N ALA A 360 13.51 3.85 -13.37
CA ALA A 360 13.28 3.54 -11.96
C ALA A 360 14.60 3.51 -11.16
N PHE A 361 15.65 2.90 -11.69
CA PHE A 361 16.97 2.89 -11.03
C PHE A 361 17.60 4.29 -10.92
N GLU A 362 17.40 5.15 -11.92
CA GLU A 362 17.86 6.54 -11.87
C GLU A 362 17.11 7.34 -10.80
N LYS A 363 15.78 7.16 -10.72
CA LYS A 363 14.93 7.86 -9.77
C LYS A 363 15.14 7.40 -8.33
N TYR A 364 15.47 6.13 -8.13
CA TYR A 364 15.60 5.47 -6.83
C TYR A 364 16.96 4.77 -6.68
N PRO A 365 18.07 5.52 -6.61
CA PRO A 365 19.41 4.94 -6.61
C PRO A 365 19.71 4.09 -5.35
N GLN A 366 18.96 4.28 -4.27
CA GLN A 366 19.11 3.52 -3.01
C GLN A 366 18.79 2.03 -3.13
N MET A 367 18.06 1.62 -4.18
CA MET A 367 17.65 0.22 -4.40
C MET A 367 18.85 -0.70 -4.65
N GLY A 368 19.97 -0.15 -5.11
CA GLY A 368 21.19 -0.91 -5.37
C GLY A 368 20.97 -2.00 -6.44
N PRO A 369 21.37 -3.26 -6.17
CA PRO A 369 21.29 -4.36 -7.15
C PRO A 369 19.92 -5.05 -7.19
N LEU A 370 18.88 -4.48 -6.59
CA LEU A 370 17.56 -5.12 -6.50
C LEU A 370 16.66 -4.64 -7.63
N LEU A 371 16.15 -5.58 -8.42
CA LEU A 371 15.24 -5.29 -9.53
C LEU A 371 13.82 -5.09 -8.97
N PRO A 372 13.20 -3.91 -9.10
CA PRO A 372 11.80 -3.75 -8.73
C PRO A 372 10.89 -4.52 -9.70
N ALA A 373 9.91 -5.22 -9.15
CA ALA A 373 8.77 -5.67 -9.94
C ALA A 373 7.89 -4.47 -10.28
N VAL A 374 8.11 -3.89 -11.46
CA VAL A 374 7.21 -2.89 -12.04
C VAL A 374 6.48 -3.49 -13.23
N GLY A 375 5.19 -3.19 -13.35
CA GLY A 375 4.33 -3.83 -14.35
C GLY A 375 2.93 -3.24 -14.39
N TYR A 376 2.83 -1.93 -14.59
CA TYR A 376 1.56 -1.22 -14.71
C TYR A 376 0.92 -1.38 -16.11
N GLY A 377 1.63 -2.01 -17.05
CA GLY A 377 1.11 -2.32 -18.38
C GLY A 377 2.03 -3.24 -19.18
N LYS A 378 1.56 -3.69 -20.35
CA LYS A 378 2.25 -4.69 -21.20
C LYS A 378 3.69 -4.34 -21.52
N ARG A 379 3.94 -3.07 -21.88
CA ARG A 379 5.29 -2.58 -22.19
C ARG A 379 6.25 -2.75 -21.02
N GLN A 380 5.82 -2.46 -19.79
CA GLN A 380 6.69 -2.59 -18.61
C GLN A 380 6.95 -4.06 -18.25
N ILE A 381 5.98 -4.94 -18.53
CA ILE A 381 6.17 -6.38 -18.39
C ILE A 381 7.24 -6.87 -19.38
N GLU A 382 7.17 -6.44 -20.64
CA GLU A 382 8.17 -6.75 -21.67
C GLU A 382 9.57 -6.20 -21.29
N GLU A 383 9.65 -4.95 -20.82
CA GLU A 383 10.90 -4.33 -20.34
C GLU A 383 11.49 -5.07 -19.11
N LEU A 384 10.63 -5.59 -18.22
CA LEU A 384 11.04 -6.42 -17.08
C LEU A 384 11.59 -7.79 -17.54
N GLU A 385 10.94 -8.45 -18.51
CA GLU A 385 11.42 -9.70 -19.10
C GLU A 385 12.76 -9.51 -19.81
N GLU A 386 12.90 -8.46 -20.62
CA GLU A 386 14.14 -8.12 -21.32
C GLU A 386 15.29 -7.88 -20.34
N THR A 387 15.04 -7.09 -19.28
CA THR A 387 16.03 -6.81 -18.25
C THR A 387 16.48 -8.09 -17.53
N ILE A 388 15.53 -8.97 -17.17
CA ILE A 388 15.84 -10.24 -16.50
C ILE A 388 16.70 -11.12 -17.42
N ASN A 389 16.31 -11.29 -18.69
CA ASN A 389 17.02 -12.17 -19.61
C ASN A 389 18.42 -11.64 -19.96
N ALA A 390 18.57 -10.32 -20.09
CA ALA A 390 19.87 -9.68 -20.35
C ALA A 390 20.83 -9.74 -19.15
N THR A 391 20.32 -9.92 -17.93
CA THR A 391 21.13 -10.00 -16.72
C THR A 391 21.82 -11.38 -16.60
N PRO A 392 23.17 -11.45 -16.53
CA PRO A 392 23.92 -12.70 -16.56
C PRO A 392 23.95 -13.41 -15.19
N CYS A 393 22.78 -13.84 -14.74
CA CYS A 393 22.59 -14.62 -13.52
C CYS A 393 22.43 -16.12 -13.82
N ASP A 394 22.54 -16.95 -12.79
CA ASP A 394 22.30 -18.40 -12.87
C ASP A 394 20.90 -18.79 -12.36
N LEU A 395 20.27 -17.90 -11.57
CA LEU A 395 18.96 -18.07 -10.95
C LEU A 395 18.33 -16.70 -10.68
N VAL A 396 17.03 -16.58 -10.93
CA VAL A 396 16.22 -15.43 -10.51
C VAL A 396 15.45 -15.78 -9.24
N LEU A 397 15.67 -15.03 -8.16
CA LEU A 397 14.87 -15.10 -6.95
C LEU A 397 13.74 -14.08 -6.99
N VAL A 398 12.52 -14.60 -7.06
CA VAL A 398 11.29 -13.80 -7.03
C VAL A 398 10.86 -13.61 -5.59
N ALA A 399 11.06 -12.42 -5.05
CA ALA A 399 10.69 -12.04 -3.69
C ALA A 399 9.44 -11.17 -3.60
N THR A 400 8.65 -11.16 -4.67
CA THR A 400 7.34 -10.53 -4.71
C THR A 400 6.25 -11.42 -4.10
N PRO A 401 5.15 -10.85 -3.58
CA PRO A 401 3.98 -11.62 -3.17
C PRO A 401 3.34 -12.44 -4.29
N ILE A 402 3.27 -11.89 -5.51
CA ILE A 402 2.77 -12.55 -6.72
C ILE A 402 3.70 -13.67 -7.17
N ASP A 403 3.16 -14.70 -7.81
CA ASP A 403 4.00 -15.59 -8.60
C ASP A 403 4.30 -14.98 -9.98
N LEU A 404 5.43 -14.27 -10.11
CA LEU A 404 5.80 -13.61 -11.38
C LEU A 404 5.86 -14.58 -12.56
N ARG A 405 6.06 -15.89 -12.35
CA ARG A 405 6.03 -16.92 -13.42
C ARG A 405 4.67 -17.00 -14.12
N ARG A 406 3.61 -16.49 -13.47
CA ARG A 406 2.25 -16.41 -14.05
C ARG A 406 2.07 -15.21 -14.97
N VAL A 407 2.90 -14.18 -14.83
CA VAL A 407 2.82 -12.94 -15.62
C VAL A 407 3.93 -12.90 -16.67
N LEU A 408 5.17 -13.16 -16.26
CA LEU A 408 6.35 -13.22 -17.13
C LEU A 408 6.35 -14.57 -17.87
N LYS A 409 6.05 -14.53 -19.17
CA LYS A 409 5.92 -15.71 -20.04
C LYS A 409 7.23 -16.05 -20.75
N HIS A 410 8.14 -15.10 -20.86
CA HIS A 410 9.35 -15.20 -21.67
C HIS A 410 10.61 -15.02 -20.81
N ILE A 411 10.76 -15.84 -19.77
CA ILE A 411 12.00 -15.87 -18.95
C ILE A 411 12.80 -17.13 -19.27
N GLU A 412 14.06 -16.95 -19.64
CA GLU A 412 14.98 -18.04 -19.98
C GLU A 412 15.71 -18.61 -18.74
N HIS A 413 15.86 -17.78 -17.71
CA HIS A 413 16.53 -18.15 -16.47
C HIS A 413 15.64 -19.02 -15.57
N PRO A 414 16.21 -19.99 -14.83
CA PRO A 414 15.48 -20.66 -13.75
C PRO A 414 14.99 -19.64 -12.72
N MET A 415 13.79 -19.85 -12.16
CA MET A 415 13.18 -18.98 -11.16
C MET A 415 12.81 -19.79 -9.91
N ASP A 416 13.20 -19.29 -8.73
CA ASP A 416 12.75 -19.78 -7.43
C ASP A 416 12.05 -18.65 -6.67
N ARG A 417 11.05 -19.01 -5.86
CA ARG A 417 10.13 -18.06 -5.23
C ARG A 417 10.38 -17.97 -3.74
N VAL A 418 10.56 -16.75 -3.27
CA VAL A 418 10.67 -16.41 -1.85
C VAL A 418 9.27 -16.10 -1.32
N ARG A 419 8.89 -16.74 -0.22
CA ARG A 419 7.65 -16.47 0.53
C ARG A 419 7.98 -16.05 1.94
N TYR A 420 7.04 -15.35 2.55
CA TYR A 420 7.18 -14.86 3.90
C TYR A 420 5.82 -14.80 4.59
N GLU A 421 5.81 -15.16 5.87
CA GLU A 421 4.60 -15.23 6.69
C GLU A 421 4.83 -14.51 8.03
N LEU A 422 3.76 -14.08 8.67
CA LEU A 422 3.82 -13.54 10.02
C LEU A 422 3.91 -14.68 11.02
N GLN A 423 4.85 -14.60 11.97
CA GLN A 423 4.94 -15.52 13.09
C GLN A 423 4.97 -14.73 14.39
N GLU A 424 3.89 -14.76 15.16
CA GLU A 424 3.86 -14.15 16.50
C GLU A 424 4.84 -14.85 17.45
N ILE A 425 5.51 -14.07 18.30
CA ILE A 425 6.46 -14.53 19.29
C ILE A 425 5.92 -14.21 20.68
N GLY A 426 5.70 -15.25 21.49
CA GLY A 426 5.16 -15.11 22.84
C GLY A 426 3.66 -14.82 22.85
N HIS A 427 3.21 -14.14 23.91
CA HIS A 427 1.82 -13.76 24.13
C HIS A 427 1.73 -12.28 24.57
N PRO A 428 0.63 -11.58 24.28
CA PRO A 428 -0.56 -12.06 23.56
C PRO A 428 -0.31 -12.24 22.05
N THR A 429 -1.11 -13.09 21.41
CA THR A 429 -1.12 -13.33 19.95
C THR A 429 -2.30 -12.62 19.28
N LEU A 430 -2.32 -12.56 17.94
CA LEU A 430 -3.49 -12.06 17.21
C LEU A 430 -4.70 -12.97 17.44
N GLU A 431 -4.47 -14.27 17.63
CA GLU A 431 -5.54 -15.23 17.94
C GLU A 431 -6.18 -14.93 19.30
N ASP A 432 -5.38 -14.59 20.31
CA ASP A 432 -5.88 -14.20 21.63
C ASP A 432 -6.77 -12.94 21.53
N VAL A 433 -6.29 -11.91 20.82
CA VAL A 433 -7.03 -10.64 20.68
C VAL A 433 -8.31 -10.80 19.84
N LEU A 434 -8.23 -11.53 18.72
CA LEU A 434 -9.39 -11.75 17.85
C LEU A 434 -10.45 -12.62 18.54
N ALA A 435 -10.05 -13.62 19.33
CA ALA A 435 -10.96 -14.43 20.12
C ALA A 435 -11.66 -13.59 21.21
N GLU A 436 -10.94 -12.71 21.90
CA GLU A 436 -11.55 -11.82 22.89
C GLU A 436 -12.58 -10.87 22.25
N LYS A 437 -12.28 -10.34 21.05
CA LYS A 437 -13.10 -9.34 20.39
C LYS A 437 -14.29 -9.91 19.59
N PHE A 438 -14.10 -11.08 18.95
CA PHE A 438 -15.04 -11.64 17.96
C PHE A 438 -15.40 -13.12 18.19
N GLY A 439 -14.87 -13.74 19.24
CA GLY A 439 -15.09 -15.14 19.60
C GLY A 439 -16.50 -15.48 20.05
#